data_AF-A0A3A0AGZ2-F1
#
_entry.id   AF-A0A3A0AGZ2-F1
#
_cell.length_a   1.000
_cell.length_b   1.000
_cell.length_c   1.000
_cell.angle_alpha   90.00
_cell.angle_beta   90.00
_cell.angle_gamma   90.00
#
_symmetry.space_group_name_H-M   'P 1'
#
loop_
_entity.id
_entity.type
_entity.pdbx_description
1 polymer ?
#
loop_
_entity_poly.entity_id
_entity_poly.type
_entity_poly.pdbx_seq_one_letter_code
_entity_poly.pdbx_strand_id
1 'polypeptide(L)'
;MQIELVAYTQPNPALTPEAVADFSDLASLWRGKGTFAENVIEYAGRVCYRSTERMGTAPEFIAARVREGHEDIIEHIVVTVRITGSDAPLRWRMVNRHCEVSELGDGAWLVSGNTRVWLDFFRRGIALEALPILKEVTPAVFAEFQTMDGCRLPDPSPVAHHPSLAPVQDSPMRVTLLGYTQPVFDDPALLEHHGSAVFLFEGISRTCTHQLVRHRLGSFSQESQRYVDLTKGGWNAVTPPSVAASPQAVEKLAAFWTMAEEVYAEFRRLGIRKEDARFLLPNAAETRIVTTMNFAAWSHFFWLRAVDKAAQWEIRAMGQHALRMLYTVAPIVFQEHWNVYQERFANSDT
;
A
#
# COMPACT_ATOMS: atom_id res chain seq x y z
N MET A 1 8.51 -32.05 -1.82
CA MET A 1 7.64 -30.86 -1.94
C MET A 1 7.99 -30.17 -3.24
N GLN A 2 7.00 -29.94 -4.11
CA GLN A 2 7.17 -29.11 -5.31
C GLN A 2 6.51 -27.76 -5.05
N ILE A 3 7.15 -26.67 -5.51
CA ILE A 3 6.67 -25.31 -5.33
C ILE A 3 6.64 -24.62 -6.68
N GLU A 4 5.51 -23.98 -6.97
CA GLU A 4 5.26 -23.24 -8.21
C GLU A 4 4.82 -21.82 -7.85
N LEU A 5 5.39 -20.82 -8.52
CA LEU A 5 4.93 -19.44 -8.40
C LEU A 5 3.57 -19.28 -9.08
N VAL A 6 2.56 -18.82 -8.35
CA VAL A 6 1.21 -18.59 -8.88
C VAL A 6 0.99 -17.12 -9.18
N ALA A 7 1.34 -16.24 -8.23
CA ALA A 7 1.17 -14.80 -8.38
C ALA A 7 2.13 -14.05 -7.46
N TYR A 8 2.44 -12.81 -7.82
CA TYR A 8 3.16 -11.88 -6.96
C TYR A 8 2.68 -10.45 -7.25
N THR A 9 3.08 -9.50 -6.41
CA THR A 9 2.71 -8.09 -6.61
C THR A 9 3.35 -7.54 -7.88
N GLN A 10 2.51 -7.25 -8.87
CA GLN A 10 2.89 -6.76 -10.19
C GLN A 10 2.44 -5.31 -10.39
N PRO A 11 3.06 -4.57 -11.32
CA PRO A 11 2.72 -3.18 -11.56
C PRO A 11 1.29 -3.03 -12.05
N ASN A 12 0.65 -1.95 -11.63
CA ASN A 12 -0.55 -1.47 -12.30
C ASN A 12 -0.22 -1.14 -13.77
N PRO A 13 -0.92 -1.74 -14.76
CA PRO A 13 -0.60 -1.52 -16.18
C PRO A 13 -0.81 -0.07 -16.66
N ALA A 14 -1.64 0.71 -15.97
CA ALA A 14 -1.85 2.14 -16.27
C ALA A 14 -0.84 3.06 -15.54
N LEU A 15 -0.01 2.49 -14.67
CA LEU A 15 1.05 3.21 -13.98
C LEU A 15 2.30 3.15 -14.87
N THR A 16 2.48 4.15 -15.74
CA THR A 16 3.70 4.32 -16.57
C THR A 16 4.44 5.60 -16.18
N PRO A 17 5.75 5.74 -16.45
CA PRO A 17 6.50 6.97 -16.16
C PRO A 17 5.85 8.22 -16.76
N GLU A 18 5.31 8.10 -17.98
CA GLU A 18 4.65 9.20 -18.68
C GLU A 18 3.31 9.56 -18.02
N ALA A 19 2.54 8.56 -17.59
CA ALA A 19 1.26 8.76 -16.92
C ALA A 19 1.39 9.47 -15.56
N VAL A 20 2.59 9.47 -14.95
CA VAL A 20 2.83 10.06 -13.63
C VAL A 20 3.87 11.16 -13.60
N ALA A 21 4.35 11.63 -14.75
CA ALA A 21 5.43 12.62 -14.82
C ALA A 21 5.14 13.87 -13.98
N ASP A 22 3.87 14.32 -13.98
CA ASP A 22 3.38 15.48 -13.23
C ASP A 22 2.52 15.10 -12.01
N PHE A 23 2.52 13.82 -11.62
CA PHE A 23 1.68 13.30 -10.54
C PHE A 23 2.52 13.06 -9.27
N SER A 24 2.65 14.08 -8.42
CA SER A 24 3.45 14.03 -7.18
C SER A 24 4.92 13.68 -7.49
N ASP A 25 5.60 12.96 -6.60
CA ASP A 25 6.94 12.39 -6.81
C ASP A 25 6.91 10.93 -7.30
N LEU A 26 5.75 10.47 -7.80
CA LEU A 26 5.48 9.08 -8.13
C LEU A 26 6.37 8.54 -9.26
N ALA A 27 6.75 9.40 -10.21
CA ALA A 27 7.72 9.07 -11.26
C ALA A 27 9.08 8.60 -10.70
N SER A 28 9.39 8.91 -9.44
CA SER A 28 10.59 8.39 -8.77
C SER A 28 10.63 6.87 -8.61
N LEU A 29 9.48 6.21 -8.66
CA LEU A 29 9.37 4.75 -8.57
C LEU A 29 10.26 4.04 -9.62
N TRP A 30 10.37 4.60 -10.83
CA TRP A 30 11.20 4.06 -11.92
C TRP A 30 12.69 4.39 -11.83
N ARG A 31 13.11 5.20 -10.86
CA ARG A 31 14.54 5.46 -10.61
C ARG A 31 15.20 4.34 -9.81
N GLY A 32 14.41 3.50 -9.14
CA GLY A 32 14.89 2.32 -8.42
C GLY A 32 15.65 1.35 -9.33
N LYS A 33 16.58 0.59 -8.75
CA LYS A 33 17.52 -0.29 -9.48
C LYS A 33 17.20 -1.78 -9.33
N GLY A 34 16.18 -2.11 -8.54
CA GLY A 34 15.75 -3.47 -8.28
C GLY A 34 14.62 -3.91 -9.21
N THR A 35 13.95 -5.00 -8.81
CA THR A 35 12.68 -5.41 -9.43
C THR A 35 11.60 -4.35 -9.18
N PHE A 36 10.47 -4.44 -9.90
CA PHE A 36 9.32 -3.57 -9.60
C PHE A 36 8.88 -3.68 -8.13
N ALA A 37 8.86 -4.90 -7.59
CA ALA A 37 8.49 -5.16 -6.21
C ALA A 37 9.45 -4.47 -5.23
N GLU A 38 10.75 -4.53 -5.49
CA GLU A 38 11.75 -3.81 -4.69
C GLU A 38 11.62 -2.29 -4.82
N ASN A 39 11.30 -1.79 -6.01
CA ASN A 39 11.06 -0.36 -6.21
C ASN A 39 9.86 0.12 -5.38
N VAL A 40 8.79 -0.67 -5.26
CA VAL A 40 7.65 -0.36 -4.37
C VAL A 40 8.07 -0.34 -2.90
N ILE A 41 8.88 -1.32 -2.46
CA ILE A 41 9.43 -1.37 -1.08
C ILE A 41 10.28 -0.13 -0.78
N GLU A 42 11.24 0.17 -1.66
CA GLU A 42 12.13 1.33 -1.51
C GLU A 42 11.32 2.63 -1.49
N TYR A 43 10.36 2.76 -2.41
CA TYR A 43 9.49 3.93 -2.50
C TYR A 43 8.66 4.10 -1.22
N ALA A 44 8.01 3.04 -0.72
CA ALA A 44 7.26 3.06 0.53
C ALA A 44 8.13 3.50 1.72
N GLY A 45 9.34 2.94 1.84
CA GLY A 45 10.31 3.37 2.85
C GLY A 45 10.71 4.83 2.69
N ARG A 46 10.90 5.33 1.46
CA ARG A 46 11.28 6.72 1.21
C ARG A 46 10.15 7.72 1.41
N VAL A 47 8.89 7.32 1.20
CA VAL A 47 7.71 8.11 1.56
C VAL A 47 7.71 8.43 3.06
N CYS A 48 8.06 7.48 3.92
CA CYS A 48 8.13 7.69 5.37
C CYS A 48 9.08 8.84 5.77
N TYR A 49 10.16 9.06 5.01
CA TYR A 49 11.18 10.06 5.29
C TYR A 49 11.16 11.27 4.34
N ARG A 50 10.20 11.35 3.40
CA ARG A 50 10.18 12.30 2.25
C ARG A 50 11.55 12.39 1.57
N SER A 51 12.01 11.23 1.08
CA SER A 51 13.33 11.09 0.46
C SER A 51 13.28 10.35 -0.89
N THR A 52 12.13 10.39 -1.56
CA THR A 52 11.85 9.73 -2.86
C THR A 52 12.75 10.26 -3.97
N GLU A 53 13.30 11.47 -3.84
CA GLU A 53 14.32 12.01 -4.74
C GLU A 53 15.62 11.18 -4.75
N ARG A 54 15.84 10.37 -3.71
CA ARG A 54 16.99 9.47 -3.57
C ARG A 54 16.70 8.03 -4.04
N MET A 55 15.56 7.76 -4.67
CA MET A 55 15.26 6.46 -5.28
C MET A 55 16.43 5.97 -6.15
N GLY A 56 16.88 4.73 -5.91
CA GLY A 56 17.96 4.09 -6.66
C GLY A 56 19.37 4.55 -6.33
N THR A 57 19.57 5.48 -5.39
CA THR A 57 20.93 5.96 -5.03
C THR A 57 21.62 5.12 -3.96
N ALA A 58 20.91 4.18 -3.32
CA ALA A 58 21.42 3.35 -2.24
C ALA A 58 21.10 1.88 -2.52
N PRO A 59 22.00 1.14 -3.23
CA PRO A 59 21.75 -0.24 -3.64
C PRO A 59 21.42 -1.19 -2.47
N GLU A 60 22.00 -0.93 -1.30
CA GLU A 60 21.79 -1.72 -0.08
C GLU A 60 20.56 -1.28 0.74
N PHE A 61 19.73 -0.34 0.25
CA PHE A 61 18.68 0.27 1.06
C PHE A 61 17.75 -0.77 1.71
N ILE A 62 17.20 -1.69 0.91
CA ILE A 62 16.26 -2.71 1.39
C ILE A 62 16.96 -3.71 2.31
N ALA A 63 18.09 -4.27 1.88
CA ALA A 63 18.85 -5.24 2.66
C ALA A 63 19.33 -4.66 4.01
N ALA A 64 19.71 -3.38 4.04
CA ALA A 64 20.07 -2.68 5.27
C ALA A 64 18.88 -2.59 6.25
N ARG A 65 17.68 -2.24 5.77
CA ARG A 65 16.48 -2.16 6.63
C ARG A 65 16.08 -3.52 7.19
N VAL A 66 16.21 -4.58 6.38
CA VAL A 66 16.00 -5.96 6.84
C VAL A 66 17.01 -6.33 7.93
N ARG A 67 18.31 -6.02 7.75
CA ARG A 67 19.35 -6.27 8.78
C ARG A 67 19.11 -5.47 10.08
N GLU A 68 18.55 -4.27 9.97
CA GLU A 68 18.22 -3.42 11.11
C GLU A 68 16.90 -3.81 11.81
N GLY A 69 16.12 -4.74 11.23
CA GLY A 69 14.81 -5.14 11.74
C GLY A 69 13.67 -4.17 11.41
N HIS A 70 13.89 -3.19 10.52
CA HIS A 70 12.87 -2.29 9.98
C HIS A 70 12.13 -2.97 8.81
N GLU A 71 11.38 -4.00 9.13
CA GLU A 71 10.76 -4.92 8.15
C GLU A 71 9.32 -4.54 7.76
N ASP A 72 8.77 -3.46 8.30
CA ASP A 72 7.44 -2.97 7.96
C ASP A 72 7.33 -2.60 6.47
N ILE A 73 8.38 -2.04 5.89
CA ILE A 73 8.40 -1.62 4.48
C ILE A 73 8.37 -2.79 3.49
N ILE A 74 8.80 -3.99 3.90
CA ILE A 74 8.82 -5.17 3.02
C ILE A 74 7.46 -5.89 3.00
N GLU A 75 6.53 -5.51 3.87
CA GLU A 75 5.18 -6.09 3.92
C GLU A 75 4.31 -5.69 2.71
N HIS A 76 4.76 -4.73 1.90
CA HIS A 76 4.01 -4.24 0.75
C HIS A 76 3.96 -5.20 -0.45
N ILE A 77 4.80 -6.23 -0.47
CA ILE A 77 4.88 -7.21 -1.56
C ILE A 77 4.34 -8.54 -1.10
N VAL A 78 3.34 -9.07 -1.80
CA VAL A 78 2.71 -10.37 -1.55
C VAL A 78 3.08 -11.34 -2.65
N VAL A 79 3.50 -12.54 -2.25
CA VAL A 79 3.82 -13.65 -3.15
C VAL A 79 2.97 -14.85 -2.77
N THR A 80 2.42 -15.49 -3.80
CA THR A 80 1.53 -16.65 -3.73
C THR A 80 2.16 -17.81 -4.48
N VAL A 81 2.31 -18.94 -3.81
CA VAL A 81 2.85 -20.17 -4.38
C VAL A 81 1.86 -21.32 -4.24
N ARG A 82 1.89 -22.24 -5.21
CA ARG A 82 1.24 -23.53 -5.15
C ARG A 82 2.24 -24.57 -4.66
N ILE A 83 1.79 -25.45 -3.77
CA ILE A 83 2.60 -26.50 -3.17
C ILE A 83 1.92 -27.84 -3.39
N THR A 84 2.67 -28.81 -3.90
CA THR A 84 2.20 -30.19 -4.08
C THR A 84 3.19 -31.20 -3.50
N GLY A 85 2.70 -32.41 -3.24
CA GLY A 85 3.52 -33.50 -2.69
C GLY A 85 4.04 -33.24 -1.27
N SER A 86 3.32 -32.43 -0.48
CA SER A 86 3.57 -32.19 0.94
C SER A 86 2.32 -31.62 1.61
N ASP A 87 2.11 -31.99 2.87
CA ASP A 87 1.09 -31.44 3.77
C ASP A 87 1.65 -30.37 4.73
N ALA A 88 2.94 -30.01 4.57
CA ALA A 88 3.61 -29.00 5.39
C ALA A 88 2.84 -27.67 5.53
N PRO A 89 2.16 -27.14 4.48
CA PRO A 89 1.39 -25.91 4.57
C PRO A 89 0.34 -25.88 5.68
N LEU A 90 -0.22 -27.03 6.09
CA LEU A 90 -1.15 -27.12 7.22
C LEU A 90 -0.59 -26.51 8.52
N ARG A 91 0.73 -26.62 8.73
CA ARG A 91 1.40 -26.13 9.94
C ARG A 91 1.88 -24.69 9.79
N TRP A 92 2.00 -24.17 8.57
CA TRP A 92 2.61 -22.86 8.33
C TRP A 92 1.77 -21.71 8.90
N ARG A 93 0.44 -21.82 8.85
CA ARG A 93 -0.46 -20.86 9.49
C ARG A 93 -0.36 -20.86 11.02
N MET A 94 0.02 -21.99 11.63
CA MET A 94 0.28 -22.06 13.07
C MET A 94 1.61 -21.38 13.43
N VAL A 95 2.60 -21.46 12.54
CA VAL A 95 3.90 -20.80 12.73
C VAL A 95 3.78 -19.29 12.54
N ASN A 96 3.08 -18.86 11.50
CA ASN A 96 2.84 -17.47 11.20
C ASN A 96 1.39 -17.26 10.73
N ARG A 97 0.56 -16.72 11.62
CA ARG A 97 -0.87 -16.47 11.37
C ARG A 97 -1.16 -15.47 10.24
N HIS A 98 -0.15 -14.74 9.78
CA HIS A 98 -0.27 -13.76 8.70
C HIS A 98 -0.05 -14.39 7.31
N CYS A 99 0.25 -15.68 7.25
CA CYS A 99 0.20 -16.48 6.04
C CYS A 99 -1.23 -16.97 5.79
N GLU A 100 -1.70 -16.83 4.56
CA GLU A 100 -2.95 -17.46 4.11
C GLU A 100 -2.65 -18.80 3.46
N VAL A 101 -3.47 -19.80 3.80
CA VAL A 101 -3.34 -21.18 3.32
C VAL A 101 -4.72 -21.70 2.97
N SER A 102 -4.87 -22.18 1.73
CA SER A 102 -6.10 -22.81 1.23
C SER A 102 -5.78 -24.16 0.57
N GLU A 103 -6.65 -25.14 0.75
CA GLU A 103 -6.55 -26.44 0.09
C GLU A 103 -7.14 -26.36 -1.32
N LEU A 104 -6.45 -26.91 -2.32
CA LEU A 104 -6.91 -26.96 -3.71
C LEU A 104 -7.48 -28.34 -4.10
N GLY A 105 -7.44 -29.31 -3.19
CA GLY A 105 -7.72 -30.72 -3.46
C GLY A 105 -6.46 -31.49 -3.89
N ASP A 106 -6.54 -32.82 -3.92
CA ASP A 106 -5.49 -33.74 -4.40
C ASP A 106 -4.09 -33.52 -3.77
N GLY A 107 -4.05 -33.06 -2.52
CA GLY A 107 -2.80 -32.78 -1.82
C GLY A 107 -2.05 -31.54 -2.33
N ALA A 108 -2.75 -30.64 -3.04
CA ALA A 108 -2.26 -29.35 -3.47
C ALA A 108 -2.75 -28.23 -2.54
N TRP A 109 -1.88 -27.26 -2.29
CA TRP A 109 -2.11 -26.14 -1.39
C TRP A 109 -1.76 -24.83 -2.06
N LEU A 110 -2.50 -23.78 -1.74
CA LEU A 110 -2.18 -22.41 -2.08
C LEU A 110 -1.71 -21.68 -0.84
N VAL A 111 -0.55 -21.01 -0.93
CA VAL A 111 0.06 -20.29 0.18
C VAL A 111 0.38 -18.88 -0.25
N SER A 112 -0.15 -17.88 0.45
CA SER A 112 0.16 -16.47 0.24
C SER A 112 0.74 -15.84 1.49
N GLY A 113 1.78 -15.04 1.30
CA GLY A 113 2.38 -14.25 2.36
C GLY A 113 3.03 -13.01 1.79
N ASN A 114 3.09 -11.95 2.59
CA ASN A 114 3.97 -10.83 2.26
C ASN A 114 5.45 -11.22 2.46
N THR A 115 6.38 -10.46 1.90
CA THR A 115 7.80 -10.87 1.95
C THR A 115 8.37 -10.94 3.38
N ARG A 116 7.76 -10.27 4.37
CA ARG A 116 8.11 -10.44 5.79
C ARG A 116 7.70 -11.81 6.33
N VAL A 117 6.53 -12.31 5.96
CA VAL A 117 6.08 -13.68 6.31
C VAL A 117 7.05 -14.70 5.73
N TRP A 118 7.43 -14.56 4.47
CA TRP A 118 8.42 -15.44 3.83
C TRP A 118 9.79 -15.35 4.48
N LEU A 119 10.25 -14.14 4.83
CA LEU A 119 11.51 -13.93 5.54
C LEU A 119 11.51 -14.64 6.91
N ASP A 120 10.41 -14.54 7.68
CA ASP A 120 10.23 -15.25 8.95
C ASP A 120 10.26 -16.77 8.78
N PHE A 121 9.62 -17.32 7.74
CA PHE A 121 9.72 -18.74 7.43
C PHE A 121 11.15 -19.18 7.13
N PHE A 122 11.86 -18.46 6.26
CA PHE A 122 13.23 -18.83 5.88
C PHE A 122 14.20 -18.75 7.06
N ARG A 123 14.08 -17.73 7.93
CA ARG A 123 14.88 -17.62 9.16
C ARG A 123 14.64 -18.78 10.14
N ARG A 124 13.46 -19.40 10.09
CA ARG A 124 13.11 -20.59 10.88
C ARG A 124 13.43 -21.92 10.18
N GLY A 125 14.03 -21.88 8.99
CA GLY A 125 14.31 -23.06 8.18
C GLY A 125 13.05 -23.72 7.59
N ILE A 126 11.97 -22.96 7.41
CA ILE A 126 10.69 -23.42 6.85
C ILE A 126 10.57 -22.91 5.41
N ALA A 127 9.98 -23.72 4.53
CA ALA A 127 9.66 -23.36 3.14
C ALA A 127 10.87 -22.94 2.30
N LEU A 128 12.09 -23.38 2.64
CA LEU A 128 13.33 -22.98 1.95
C LEU A 128 13.32 -23.32 0.44
N GLU A 129 12.52 -24.30 0.03
CA GLU A 129 12.29 -24.66 -1.36
C GLU A 129 11.61 -23.53 -2.17
N ALA A 130 10.94 -22.58 -1.50
CA ALA A 130 10.35 -21.39 -2.13
C ALA A 130 11.36 -20.24 -2.28
N LEU A 131 12.49 -20.28 -1.57
CA LEU A 131 13.48 -19.20 -1.55
C LEU A 131 13.99 -18.81 -2.95
N PRO A 132 14.30 -19.74 -3.88
CA PRO A 132 14.72 -19.36 -5.24
C PRO A 132 13.69 -18.50 -5.96
N ILE A 133 12.40 -18.83 -5.84
CA ILE A 133 11.29 -18.07 -6.43
C ILE A 133 11.20 -16.68 -5.80
N LEU A 134 11.22 -16.63 -4.47
CA LEU A 134 11.05 -15.39 -3.71
C LEU A 134 12.21 -14.40 -3.94
N LYS A 135 13.42 -14.92 -4.16
CA LYS A 135 14.58 -14.10 -4.53
C LYS A 135 14.50 -13.49 -5.91
N GLU A 136 13.80 -14.10 -6.87
CA GLU A 136 13.59 -13.48 -8.18
C GLU A 136 12.61 -12.30 -8.08
N VAL A 137 11.66 -12.37 -7.14
CA VAL A 137 10.70 -11.28 -6.91
C VAL A 137 11.34 -10.13 -6.12
N THR A 138 12.04 -10.41 -5.03
CA THR A 138 12.67 -9.39 -4.16
C THR A 138 14.06 -9.82 -3.66
N PRO A 139 15.10 -9.79 -4.51
CA PRO A 139 16.45 -10.25 -4.16
C PRO A 139 17.02 -9.66 -2.86
N ALA A 140 16.91 -8.34 -2.68
CA ALA A 140 17.47 -7.59 -1.56
C ALA A 140 16.77 -7.86 -0.23
N VAL A 141 15.50 -8.27 -0.25
CA VAL A 141 14.79 -8.70 0.97
C VAL A 141 15.42 -9.98 1.54
N PHE A 142 15.83 -10.89 0.67
CA PHE A 142 16.36 -12.20 1.02
C PHE A 142 17.88 -12.31 0.84
N ALA A 143 18.59 -11.16 0.84
CA ALA A 143 20.02 -11.08 0.61
C ALA A 143 20.86 -11.86 1.65
N GLU A 144 20.31 -12.14 2.84
CA GLU A 144 20.98 -12.90 3.90
C GLU A 144 21.08 -14.42 3.61
N PHE A 145 20.32 -14.94 2.63
CA PHE A 145 20.34 -16.35 2.26
C PHE A 145 21.22 -16.61 1.05
N GLN A 146 21.77 -17.81 0.91
CA GLN A 146 22.43 -18.28 -0.31
C GLN A 146 21.44 -19.05 -1.19
N THR A 147 21.56 -18.96 -2.52
CA THR A 147 20.74 -19.71 -3.48
C THR A 147 21.58 -20.15 -4.68
N MET A 148 21.33 -21.35 -5.18
CA MET A 148 22.14 -21.98 -6.25
C MET A 148 21.55 -21.85 -7.65
N ASP A 149 20.24 -21.61 -7.78
CA ASP A 149 19.55 -21.57 -9.07
C ASP A 149 18.56 -20.41 -9.15
N GLY A 150 18.42 -19.80 -10.33
CA GLY A 150 17.42 -18.78 -10.63
C GLY A 150 16.13 -19.38 -11.21
N CYS A 151 15.00 -18.73 -10.96
CA CYS A 151 13.69 -19.13 -11.49
C CYS A 151 13.20 -18.07 -12.49
N ARG A 152 12.66 -18.49 -13.63
CA ARG A 152 12.02 -17.52 -14.54
C ARG A 152 10.67 -17.09 -13.96
N LEU A 153 10.52 -15.80 -13.66
CA LEU A 153 9.22 -15.25 -13.29
C LEU A 153 8.22 -15.39 -14.46
N PRO A 154 6.96 -15.75 -14.19
CA PRO A 154 5.92 -15.75 -15.20
C PRO A 154 5.71 -14.33 -15.75
N ASP A 155 5.19 -14.24 -16.97
CA ASP A 155 4.85 -12.96 -17.59
C ASP A 155 3.84 -12.17 -16.72
N PRO A 156 3.86 -10.83 -16.79
CA PRO A 156 3.00 -9.98 -15.99
C PRO A 156 1.49 -10.21 -16.22
N SER A 157 0.73 -9.81 -15.21
CA SER A 157 -0.69 -10.00 -14.92
C SER A 157 -1.64 -10.02 -16.12
N PRO A 158 -2.73 -10.80 -16.07
CA PRO A 158 -3.76 -10.84 -17.11
C PRO A 158 -4.58 -9.56 -17.28
N VAL A 159 -4.51 -8.58 -16.37
CA VAL A 159 -5.35 -7.37 -16.47
C VAL A 159 -4.80 -6.42 -17.53
N ALA A 160 -5.58 -6.20 -18.59
CA ALA A 160 -5.26 -5.24 -19.62
C ALA A 160 -5.24 -3.80 -19.07
N HIS A 161 -4.51 -2.92 -19.75
CA HIS A 161 -4.55 -1.49 -19.49
C HIS A 161 -6.00 -0.97 -19.54
N HIS A 162 -6.45 -0.25 -18.51
CA HIS A 162 -7.79 0.30 -18.41
C HIS A 162 -7.77 1.71 -17.79
N PRO A 163 -8.55 2.69 -18.31
CA PRO A 163 -8.54 4.07 -17.79
C PRO A 163 -8.84 4.19 -16.30
N SER A 164 -9.71 3.33 -15.75
CA SER A 164 -10.03 3.33 -14.32
C SER A 164 -8.86 2.95 -13.41
N LEU A 165 -7.78 2.39 -13.97
CA LEU A 165 -6.56 2.09 -13.23
C LEU A 165 -5.56 3.26 -13.22
N ALA A 166 -5.79 4.31 -14.01
CA ALA A 166 -4.93 5.48 -13.99
C ALA A 166 -4.99 6.18 -12.61
N PRO A 167 -3.89 6.79 -12.14
CA PRO A 167 -3.88 7.62 -10.94
C PRO A 167 -4.99 8.68 -11.00
N VAL A 168 -5.71 8.87 -9.90
CA VAL A 168 -6.81 9.85 -9.84
C VAL A 168 -6.47 10.96 -8.85
N GLN A 169 -6.77 12.20 -9.25
CA GLN A 169 -6.68 13.38 -8.40
C GLN A 169 -8.06 14.00 -8.20
N ASP A 170 -8.48 14.12 -6.94
CA ASP A 170 -9.71 14.78 -6.49
C ASP A 170 -9.32 15.79 -5.38
N SER A 171 -9.02 17.02 -5.79
CA SER A 171 -8.18 17.97 -5.05
C SER A 171 -8.50 18.11 -3.55
N PRO A 172 -7.50 18.04 -2.63
CA PRO A 172 -6.08 17.75 -2.88
C PRO A 172 -5.75 16.25 -2.98
N MET A 173 -6.73 15.37 -2.76
CA MET A 173 -6.58 13.93 -2.68
C MET A 173 -6.02 13.34 -3.97
N ARG A 174 -5.10 12.39 -3.82
CA ARG A 174 -4.60 11.56 -4.91
C ARG A 174 -4.66 10.10 -4.48
N VAL A 175 -5.16 9.26 -5.38
CA VAL A 175 -5.31 7.82 -5.17
C VAL A 175 -4.65 7.08 -6.32
N THR A 176 -3.68 6.23 -5.98
CA THR A 176 -2.91 5.46 -6.96
C THR A 176 -2.85 4.00 -6.53
N LEU A 177 -3.33 3.10 -7.39
CA LEU A 177 -2.98 1.68 -7.28
C LEU A 177 -1.54 1.51 -7.78
N LEU A 178 -0.60 1.23 -6.87
CA LEU A 178 0.81 0.98 -7.22
C LEU A 178 0.95 -0.37 -7.90
N GLY A 179 0.36 -1.40 -7.31
CA GLY A 179 0.42 -2.76 -7.81
C GLY A 179 -0.55 -3.67 -7.10
N TYR A 180 -0.68 -4.88 -7.61
CA TYR A 180 -1.61 -5.87 -7.09
C TYR A 180 -1.09 -7.29 -7.32
N THR A 181 -1.54 -8.22 -6.50
CA THR A 181 -1.34 -9.66 -6.65
C THR A 181 -2.69 -10.25 -7.01
N GLN A 182 -2.81 -10.89 -8.16
CA GLN A 182 -4.05 -11.52 -8.62
C GLN A 182 -3.77 -12.94 -9.11
N PRO A 183 -3.94 -13.95 -8.25
CA PRO A 183 -3.94 -15.33 -8.68
C PRO A 183 -5.11 -15.58 -9.66
N VAL A 184 -4.87 -16.36 -10.71
CA VAL A 184 -5.92 -16.69 -11.69
C VAL A 184 -6.62 -17.98 -11.26
N PHE A 185 -7.78 -17.83 -10.62
CA PHE A 185 -8.66 -18.92 -10.22
C PHE A 185 -10.11 -18.58 -10.54
N ASP A 186 -10.90 -19.59 -10.87
CA ASP A 186 -12.35 -19.44 -11.07
C ASP A 186 -13.11 -19.30 -9.74
N ASP A 187 -12.51 -19.75 -8.62
CA ASP A 187 -13.10 -19.66 -7.27
C ASP A 187 -12.93 -18.25 -6.68
N PRO A 188 -14.04 -17.50 -6.46
CA PRO A 188 -14.00 -16.17 -5.88
C PRO A 188 -13.41 -16.14 -4.46
N ALA A 189 -13.61 -17.20 -3.65
CA ALA A 189 -13.14 -17.24 -2.28
C ALA A 189 -11.61 -17.35 -2.23
N LEU A 190 -11.01 -18.17 -3.12
CA LEU A 190 -9.55 -18.22 -3.26
C LEU A 190 -9.00 -16.86 -3.70
N LEU A 191 -9.66 -16.20 -4.65
CA LEU A 191 -9.23 -14.89 -5.11
C LEU A 191 -9.34 -13.82 -4.01
N GLU A 192 -10.40 -13.86 -3.19
CA GLU A 192 -10.60 -12.93 -2.08
C GLU A 192 -9.49 -13.06 -1.01
N HIS A 193 -9.07 -14.29 -0.70
CA HIS A 193 -8.05 -14.53 0.34
C HIS A 193 -6.61 -14.37 -0.15
N HIS A 194 -6.34 -14.73 -1.41
CA HIS A 194 -4.98 -14.77 -1.97
C HIS A 194 -4.66 -13.60 -2.92
N GLY A 195 -5.66 -12.79 -3.26
CA GLY A 195 -5.48 -11.52 -3.97
C GLY A 195 -5.12 -10.39 -3.02
N SER A 196 -4.33 -9.41 -3.48
CA SER A 196 -3.95 -8.24 -2.69
C SER A 196 -3.70 -7.01 -3.55
N ALA A 197 -3.73 -5.83 -2.94
CA ALA A 197 -3.43 -4.58 -3.63
C ALA A 197 -2.67 -3.60 -2.74
N VAL A 198 -1.79 -2.82 -3.38
CA VAL A 198 -0.96 -1.79 -2.80
C VAL A 198 -1.41 -0.44 -3.34
N PHE A 199 -1.88 0.43 -2.46
CA PHE A 199 -2.26 1.80 -2.81
C PHE A 199 -1.30 2.82 -2.20
N LEU A 200 -1.06 3.89 -2.94
CA LEU A 200 -0.57 5.16 -2.40
C LEU A 200 -1.76 6.12 -2.29
N PHE A 201 -1.98 6.64 -1.09
CA PHE A 201 -2.91 7.73 -0.85
C PHE A 201 -2.14 8.98 -0.44
N GLU A 202 -2.44 10.11 -1.08
CA GLU A 202 -1.81 11.41 -0.83
C GLU A 202 -2.88 12.50 -0.81
N GLY A 203 -2.54 13.71 -0.35
CA GLY A 203 -3.55 14.76 -0.28
C GLY A 203 -4.65 14.48 0.74
N ILE A 204 -4.42 13.53 1.65
CA ILE A 204 -5.39 13.15 2.68
C ILE A 204 -4.91 13.63 4.05
N SER A 205 -5.85 13.84 4.95
CA SER A 205 -5.61 14.38 6.27
C SER A 205 -5.09 13.32 7.24
N ARG A 206 -4.46 13.77 8.32
CA ARG A 206 -4.21 12.92 9.50
C ARG A 206 -5.51 12.33 10.06
N THR A 207 -6.64 13.04 9.98
CA THR A 207 -7.96 12.50 10.34
C THR A 207 -8.34 11.28 9.51
N CYS A 208 -8.16 11.34 8.19
CA CYS A 208 -8.46 10.24 7.28
C CYS A 208 -7.57 9.03 7.58
N THR A 209 -6.25 9.24 7.66
CA THR A 209 -5.32 8.13 7.95
C THR A 209 -5.56 7.51 9.34
N HIS A 210 -5.96 8.29 10.34
CA HIS A 210 -6.28 7.76 11.67
C HIS A 210 -7.56 6.89 11.68
N GLN A 211 -8.43 7.03 10.68
CA GLN A 211 -9.53 6.09 10.44
C GLN A 211 -9.05 4.86 9.65
N LEU A 212 -8.23 5.06 8.61
CA LEU A 212 -7.70 4.01 7.73
C LEU A 212 -6.88 2.97 8.51
N VAL A 213 -5.93 3.39 9.35
CA VAL A 213 -5.05 2.48 10.10
C VAL A 213 -5.76 1.66 11.19
N ARG A 214 -7.07 1.89 11.41
CA ARG A 214 -7.91 1.05 12.28
C ARG A 214 -8.31 -0.26 11.60
N HIS A 215 -8.12 -0.37 10.29
CA HIS A 215 -8.27 -1.60 9.52
C HIS A 215 -6.99 -2.43 9.67
N ARG A 216 -6.97 -3.23 10.76
CA ARG A 216 -5.77 -3.93 11.28
C ARG A 216 -5.19 -5.01 10.36
N LEU A 217 -5.94 -5.49 9.38
CA LEU A 217 -5.50 -6.49 8.41
C LEU A 217 -4.86 -5.78 7.21
N GLY A 218 -3.80 -5.03 7.45
CA GLY A 218 -3.09 -4.25 6.44
C GLY A 218 -1.73 -3.79 6.90
N SER A 219 -0.88 -3.46 5.93
CA SER A 219 0.47 -2.94 6.14
C SER A 219 0.54 -1.49 5.67
N PHE A 220 1.19 -0.64 6.45
CA PHE A 220 1.15 0.81 6.28
C PHE A 220 2.54 1.44 6.37
N SER A 221 2.95 2.14 5.34
CA SER A 221 4.13 3.02 5.36
C SER A 221 3.68 4.47 5.22
N GLN A 222 3.65 5.20 6.33
CA GLN A 222 3.14 6.56 6.37
C GLN A 222 4.26 7.59 6.47
N GLU A 223 4.09 8.74 5.80
CA GLU A 223 4.94 9.91 5.98
C GLU A 223 5.07 10.28 7.47
N SER A 224 6.30 10.34 7.97
CA SER A 224 6.57 10.53 9.39
C SER A 224 6.81 11.99 9.75
N GLN A 225 5.92 12.55 10.56
CA GLN A 225 6.09 13.86 11.20
C GLN A 225 7.25 13.91 12.21
N ARG A 226 7.92 12.79 12.52
CA ARG A 226 9.13 12.80 13.36
C ARG A 226 10.37 13.17 12.55
N TYR A 227 10.40 12.79 11.27
CA TYR A 227 11.57 12.95 10.42
C TYR A 227 11.46 14.13 9.47
N VAL A 228 10.26 14.35 8.92
CA VAL A 228 9.97 15.45 7.99
C VAL A 228 10.17 16.78 8.68
N ASP A 229 11.01 17.62 8.08
CA ASP A 229 11.25 18.98 8.57
C ASP A 229 10.27 19.97 7.96
N LEU A 230 9.18 20.22 8.68
CA LEU A 230 8.15 21.15 8.22
C LEU A 230 8.60 22.61 8.19
N THR A 231 9.78 22.97 8.75
CA THR A 231 10.34 24.33 8.54
C THR A 231 10.74 24.59 7.09
N LYS A 232 10.85 23.54 6.28
CA LYS A 232 11.21 23.61 4.86
C LYS A 232 9.98 23.70 3.95
N GLY A 233 8.80 23.92 4.51
CA GLY A 233 7.52 23.98 3.81
C GLY A 233 6.74 22.65 3.83
N GLY A 234 5.64 22.61 3.06
CA GLY A 234 4.72 21.47 3.02
C GLY A 234 3.62 21.50 4.10
N TRP A 235 3.29 22.68 4.62
CA TRP A 235 2.17 22.93 5.52
C TRP A 235 0.86 23.01 4.75
N ASN A 236 0.33 21.87 4.34
CA ASN A 236 -0.96 21.84 3.66
C ASN A 236 -2.06 21.34 4.61
N ALA A 237 -3.19 22.04 4.59
CA ALA A 237 -4.41 21.63 5.27
C ALA A 237 -5.37 21.00 4.26
N VAL A 238 -5.90 19.83 4.58
CA VAL A 238 -7.09 19.31 3.90
C VAL A 238 -8.29 20.07 4.44
N THR A 239 -8.99 20.79 3.55
CA THR A 239 -10.14 21.62 3.90
C THR A 239 -11.44 20.83 3.76
N PRO A 240 -12.24 20.66 4.82
CA PRO A 240 -13.55 20.03 4.72
C PRO A 240 -14.51 20.81 3.79
N PRO A 241 -15.41 20.14 3.03
CA PRO A 241 -16.34 20.82 2.13
C PRO A 241 -17.21 21.88 2.82
N SER A 242 -17.65 21.61 4.06
CA SER A 242 -18.44 22.58 4.85
C SER A 242 -17.64 23.83 5.25
N VAL A 243 -16.32 23.71 5.42
CA VAL A 243 -15.43 24.85 5.65
C VAL A 243 -15.20 25.59 4.34
N ALA A 244 -14.92 24.88 3.24
CA ALA A 244 -14.72 25.47 1.92
C ALA A 244 -15.94 26.29 1.43
N ALA A 245 -17.15 25.89 1.81
CA ALA A 245 -18.38 26.60 1.48
C ALA A 245 -18.58 27.93 2.24
N SER A 246 -17.78 28.21 3.27
CA SER A 246 -17.87 29.44 4.07
C SER A 246 -16.59 30.27 3.94
N PRO A 247 -16.61 31.40 3.20
CA PRO A 247 -15.44 32.27 3.06
C PRO A 247 -14.83 32.70 4.41
N GLN A 248 -15.69 32.96 5.40
CA GLN A 248 -15.26 33.29 6.75
C GLN A 248 -14.53 32.12 7.44
N ALA A 249 -15.02 30.89 7.28
CA ALA A 249 -14.36 29.72 7.87
C ALA A 249 -13.02 29.43 7.18
N VAL A 250 -12.93 29.61 5.85
CA VAL A 250 -11.67 29.51 5.09
C VAL A 250 -10.65 30.53 5.61
N GLU A 251 -11.04 31.79 5.80
CA GLU A 251 -10.16 32.83 6.35
C GLU A 251 -9.66 32.47 7.76
N LYS A 252 -10.55 31.98 8.62
CA LYS A 252 -10.18 31.54 9.98
C LYS A 252 -9.24 30.33 9.95
N LEU A 253 -9.46 29.38 9.05
CA LEU A 253 -8.57 28.23 8.88
C LEU A 253 -7.19 28.69 8.42
N ALA A 254 -7.11 29.58 7.42
CA ALA A 254 -5.85 30.11 6.91
C ALA A 254 -5.07 30.84 8.01
N ALA A 255 -5.74 31.71 8.78
CA ALA A 255 -5.11 32.44 9.90
C ALA A 255 -4.58 31.49 10.99
N PHE A 256 -5.35 30.45 11.34
CA PHE A 256 -4.90 29.43 12.28
C PHE A 256 -3.71 28.63 11.76
N TRP A 257 -3.69 28.32 10.46
CA TRP A 257 -2.62 27.58 9.83
C TRP A 257 -1.30 28.37 9.84
N THR A 258 -1.34 29.65 9.49
CA THR A 258 -0.18 30.56 9.59
C THR A 258 0.35 30.61 11.02
N MET A 259 -0.52 30.75 12.02
CA MET A 259 -0.12 30.74 13.43
C MET A 259 0.55 29.43 13.83
N ALA A 260 0.00 28.28 13.43
CA ALA A 260 0.56 26.97 13.76
C ALA A 260 1.97 26.78 13.15
N GLU A 261 2.16 27.23 11.90
CA GLU A 261 3.46 27.20 11.22
C GLU A 261 4.50 28.09 11.93
N GLU A 262 4.12 29.33 12.29
CA GLU A 262 4.99 30.27 13.00
C GLU A 262 5.43 29.72 14.36
N VAL A 263 4.48 29.22 15.16
CA VAL A 263 4.77 28.66 16.49
C VAL A 263 5.61 27.39 16.38
N TYR A 264 5.35 26.53 15.38
CA TYR A 264 6.22 25.37 15.13
C TYR A 264 7.65 25.82 14.80
N ALA A 265 7.83 26.80 13.91
CA ALA A 265 9.15 27.33 13.56
C ALA A 265 9.87 27.94 14.78
N GLU A 266 9.13 28.59 15.68
CA GLU A 266 9.66 29.06 16.97
C GLU A 266 10.12 27.90 17.88
N PHE A 267 9.30 26.85 18.04
CA PHE A 267 9.70 25.65 18.80
C PHE A 267 11.01 25.07 18.26
N ARG A 268 11.17 25.03 16.94
CA ARG A 268 12.41 24.58 16.28
C ARG A 268 13.60 25.48 16.62
N ARG A 269 13.43 26.80 16.63
CA ARG A 269 14.47 27.77 17.02
C ARG A 269 14.88 27.65 18.49
N LEU A 270 13.93 27.28 19.36
CA LEU A 270 14.17 27.01 20.78
C LEU A 270 14.85 25.65 21.05
N GLY A 271 15.14 24.86 20.01
CA GLY A 271 15.81 23.57 20.14
C GLY A 271 14.89 22.40 20.52
N ILE A 272 13.57 22.60 20.62
CA ILE A 272 12.59 21.51 20.81
C ILE A 272 12.70 20.54 19.65
N ARG A 273 12.63 19.23 19.86
CA ARG A 273 12.77 18.20 18.79
C ARG A 273 11.51 18.09 17.93
N LYS A 274 11.65 17.57 16.69
CA LYS A 274 10.53 17.50 15.71
C LYS A 274 9.40 16.63 16.24
N GLU A 275 9.78 15.55 16.93
CA GLU A 275 8.85 14.62 17.55
C GLU A 275 7.99 15.25 18.66
N ASP A 276 8.45 16.35 19.27
CA ASP A 276 7.72 17.09 20.29
C ASP A 276 6.98 18.29 19.66
N ALA A 277 7.63 19.03 18.74
CA ALA A 277 7.03 20.17 18.06
C ALA A 277 5.80 19.80 17.21
N ARG A 278 5.78 18.58 16.64
CA ARG A 278 4.64 18.08 15.85
C ARG A 278 3.33 18.01 16.62
N PHE A 279 3.31 18.11 17.94
CA PHE A 279 2.08 18.13 18.74
C PHE A 279 1.21 19.37 18.43
N LEU A 280 1.78 20.39 17.80
CA LEU A 280 1.04 21.54 17.27
C LEU A 280 0.31 21.24 15.96
N LEU A 281 0.64 20.14 15.28
CA LEU A 281 0.08 19.83 13.96
C LEU A 281 -1.40 19.45 14.07
N PRO A 282 -2.30 20.19 13.41
CA PRO A 282 -3.72 19.88 13.48
C PRO A 282 -4.06 18.59 12.73
N ASN A 283 -5.20 18.00 13.07
CA ASN A 283 -5.73 16.80 12.40
C ASN A 283 -5.97 16.98 10.88
N ALA A 284 -6.09 18.23 10.42
CA ALA A 284 -6.24 18.56 9.00
C ALA A 284 -4.93 18.48 8.21
N ALA A 285 -3.78 18.27 8.85
CA ALA A 285 -2.49 18.23 8.19
C ALA A 285 -2.48 17.14 7.10
N GLU A 286 -2.09 17.52 5.89
CA GLU A 286 -1.90 16.61 4.76
C GLU A 286 -0.84 15.56 5.10
N THR A 287 -1.02 14.34 4.61
CA THR A 287 -0.08 13.23 4.74
C THR A 287 -0.18 12.32 3.51
N ARG A 288 0.83 11.46 3.39
CA ARG A 288 0.91 10.39 2.40
C ARG A 288 1.03 9.05 3.11
N ILE A 289 0.45 7.99 2.55
CA ILE A 289 0.52 6.65 3.10
C ILE A 289 0.46 5.59 2.00
N VAL A 290 1.39 4.64 2.04
CA VAL A 290 1.32 3.41 1.25
C VAL A 290 0.59 2.36 2.08
N THR A 291 -0.41 1.72 1.51
CA THR A 291 -1.31 0.78 2.17
C THR A 291 -1.42 -0.51 1.37
N THR A 292 -1.14 -1.64 2.00
CA THR A 292 -1.33 -2.97 1.40
C THR A 292 -2.34 -3.76 2.21
N MET A 293 -3.31 -4.37 1.54
CA MET A 293 -4.26 -5.31 2.14
C MET A 293 -4.56 -6.44 1.15
N ASN A 294 -4.94 -7.62 1.65
CA ASN A 294 -5.57 -8.64 0.81
C ASN A 294 -7.00 -8.21 0.42
N PHE A 295 -7.60 -8.89 -0.56
CA PHE A 295 -8.92 -8.50 -1.06
C PHE A 295 -10.02 -8.67 -0.01
N ALA A 296 -9.94 -9.67 0.88
CA ALA A 296 -10.84 -9.80 2.04
C ALA A 296 -10.83 -8.54 2.93
N ALA A 297 -9.65 -8.01 3.25
CA ALA A 297 -9.50 -6.81 4.06
C ALA A 297 -9.93 -5.53 3.31
N TRP A 298 -9.67 -5.44 2.00
CA TRP A 298 -10.21 -4.37 1.14
C TRP A 298 -11.73 -4.39 1.07
N SER A 299 -12.33 -5.58 0.89
CA SER A 299 -13.78 -5.82 0.92
C SER A 299 -14.38 -5.29 2.22
N HIS A 300 -13.86 -5.73 3.37
CA HIS A 300 -14.30 -5.21 4.67
C HIS A 300 -14.12 -3.69 4.82
N PHE A 301 -13.02 -3.11 4.30
CA PHE A 301 -12.82 -1.66 4.27
C PHE A 301 -13.89 -0.95 3.43
N PHE A 302 -14.17 -1.43 2.22
CA PHE A 302 -15.13 -0.80 1.31
C PHE A 302 -16.54 -0.80 1.88
N TRP A 303 -16.99 -1.89 2.49
CA TRP A 303 -18.29 -1.92 3.17
C TRP A 303 -18.45 -0.82 4.21
N LEU A 304 -17.43 -0.62 5.05
CA LEU A 304 -17.47 0.34 6.15
C LEU A 304 -17.18 1.77 5.75
N ARG A 305 -16.39 1.98 4.69
CA ARG A 305 -15.82 3.28 4.36
C ARG A 305 -16.23 3.81 3.01
N ALA A 306 -16.30 2.98 1.97
CA ALA A 306 -16.57 3.42 0.60
C ALA A 306 -18.07 3.49 0.27
N VAL A 307 -18.86 2.52 0.75
CA VAL A 307 -20.29 2.40 0.37
C VAL A 307 -21.27 2.70 1.51
N ASP A 308 -20.76 3.07 2.68
CA ASP A 308 -21.57 3.57 3.79
C ASP A 308 -21.70 5.10 3.74
N LYS A 309 -22.94 5.60 3.66
CA LYS A 309 -23.25 7.04 3.68
C LYS A 309 -22.90 7.70 5.03
N ALA A 310 -22.82 6.94 6.12
CA ALA A 310 -22.43 7.44 7.43
C ALA A 310 -20.92 7.63 7.58
N ALA A 311 -20.10 7.03 6.70
CA ALA A 311 -18.66 7.23 6.73
C ALA A 311 -18.29 8.71 6.53
N GLN A 312 -17.20 9.16 7.15
CA GLN A 312 -16.73 10.52 6.97
C GLN A 312 -16.36 10.77 5.49
N TRP A 313 -16.68 11.96 4.98
CA TRP A 313 -16.65 12.26 3.54
C TRP A 313 -15.31 11.95 2.86
N GLU A 314 -14.19 12.23 3.53
CA GLU A 314 -12.85 12.11 2.96
C GLU A 314 -12.43 10.65 2.80
N ILE A 315 -12.52 9.85 3.86
CA ILE A 315 -12.20 8.41 3.78
C ILE A 315 -13.16 7.68 2.83
N ARG A 316 -14.41 8.17 2.72
CA ARG A 316 -15.37 7.64 1.76
C ARG A 316 -14.97 7.91 0.32
N ALA A 317 -14.68 9.16 -0.03
CA ALA A 317 -14.22 9.52 -1.37
C ALA A 317 -12.95 8.71 -1.73
N MET A 318 -11.95 8.69 -0.85
CA MET A 318 -10.72 7.90 -1.01
C MET A 318 -11.03 6.41 -1.27
N GLY A 319 -11.92 5.82 -0.47
CA GLY A 319 -12.32 4.43 -0.61
C GLY A 319 -13.09 4.15 -1.90
N GLN A 320 -13.89 5.09 -2.40
CA GLN A 320 -14.60 4.96 -3.67
C GLN A 320 -13.66 4.99 -4.88
N HIS A 321 -12.61 5.82 -4.85
CA HIS A 321 -11.55 5.76 -5.87
C HIS A 321 -10.83 4.41 -5.87
N ALA A 322 -10.46 3.90 -4.68
CA ALA A 322 -9.84 2.58 -4.56
C ALA A 322 -10.77 1.44 -5.02
N LEU A 323 -12.07 1.51 -4.68
CA LEU A 323 -13.07 0.53 -5.11
C LEU A 323 -13.20 0.48 -6.64
N ARG A 324 -13.23 1.64 -7.32
CA ARG A 324 -13.25 1.69 -8.80
C ARG A 324 -12.07 0.92 -9.43
N MET A 325 -10.87 1.13 -8.89
CA MET A 325 -9.66 0.46 -9.35
C MET A 325 -9.73 -1.06 -9.08
N LEU A 326 -10.10 -1.46 -7.87
CA LEU A 326 -10.15 -2.88 -7.52
C LEU A 326 -11.30 -3.64 -8.19
N TYR A 327 -12.42 -2.99 -8.49
CA TYR A 327 -13.47 -3.58 -9.32
C TYR A 327 -12.97 -3.88 -10.74
N THR A 328 -12.09 -3.04 -11.31
CA THR A 328 -11.46 -3.34 -12.60
C THR A 328 -10.49 -4.52 -12.52
N VAL A 329 -9.74 -4.64 -11.41
CA VAL A 329 -8.79 -5.75 -11.20
C VAL A 329 -9.52 -7.07 -10.97
N ALA A 330 -10.43 -7.13 -10.00
CA ALA A 330 -11.10 -8.35 -9.56
C ALA A 330 -12.62 -8.15 -9.45
N PRO A 331 -13.35 -8.03 -10.57
CA PRO A 331 -14.78 -7.72 -10.57
C PRO A 331 -15.59 -8.76 -9.78
N ILE A 332 -15.25 -10.05 -9.89
CA ILE A 332 -15.96 -11.13 -9.19
C ILE A 332 -15.91 -11.00 -7.66
N VAL A 333 -14.87 -10.37 -7.11
CA VAL A 333 -14.74 -10.15 -5.65
C VAL A 333 -15.48 -8.88 -5.24
N PHE A 334 -15.40 -7.82 -6.04
CA PHE A 334 -15.91 -6.49 -5.66
C PHE A 334 -17.29 -6.14 -6.24
N GLN A 335 -17.94 -7.07 -6.95
CA GLN A 335 -19.24 -6.84 -7.62
C GLN A 335 -20.31 -6.27 -6.68
N GLU A 336 -20.50 -6.86 -5.51
CA GLU A 336 -21.55 -6.41 -4.57
C GLU A 336 -21.30 -5.00 -4.04
N HIS A 337 -20.05 -4.67 -3.74
CA HIS A 337 -19.67 -3.30 -3.36
C HIS A 337 -19.94 -2.32 -4.50
N TRP A 338 -19.62 -2.73 -5.73
CA TRP A 338 -19.83 -1.93 -6.92
C TRP A 338 -21.32 -1.66 -7.16
N ASN A 339 -22.17 -2.67 -7.01
CA ASN A 339 -23.63 -2.54 -7.12
C ASN A 339 -24.16 -1.48 -6.13
N VAL A 340 -23.76 -1.58 -4.86
CA VAL A 340 -24.17 -0.61 -3.82
C VAL A 340 -23.60 0.79 -4.09
N TYR A 341 -22.37 0.89 -4.57
CA TYR A 341 -21.77 2.16 -4.97
C TYR A 341 -22.60 2.83 -6.09
N GLN A 342 -22.96 2.08 -7.12
CA GLN A 342 -23.75 2.56 -8.26
C GLN A 342 -25.14 3.02 -7.82
N GLU A 343 -25.83 2.21 -7.03
CA GLU A 343 -27.17 2.52 -6.52
C GLU A 343 -27.19 3.80 -5.67
N ARG A 344 -26.21 3.95 -4.78
CA ARG A 344 -26.25 4.96 -3.72
C ARG A 344 -25.52 6.26 -4.01
N PHE A 345 -24.54 6.24 -4.91
CA PHE A 345 -23.61 7.34 -5.13
C PHE A 345 -23.50 7.75 -6.59
N ALA A 346 -23.40 6.82 -7.54
CA ALA A 346 -23.18 7.17 -8.96
C ALA A 346 -24.36 7.93 -9.60
N ASN A 347 -25.59 7.70 -9.14
CA ASN A 347 -26.78 8.40 -9.62
C ASN A 347 -27.04 9.74 -8.91
N SER A 348 -26.15 10.18 -8.01
CA SER A 348 -26.32 11.42 -7.22
C SER A 348 -25.64 12.64 -7.86
N ASP A 349 -24.84 12.42 -8.91
CA ASP A 349 -24.08 13.45 -9.64
C ASP A 349 -24.82 13.91 -10.92
N THR A 350 -26.09 13.54 -11.08
CA THR A 350 -27.07 14.13 -12.03
C THR A 350 -28.15 14.86 -11.26
#